data_AF-A0A7Y5U2P0-F1
#
_entry.id   AF-A0A7Y5U2P0-F1
#
_cell.length_a   1.000
_cell.length_b   1.000
_cell.length_c   1.000
_cell.angle_alpha   90.00
_cell.angle_beta   90.00
_cell.angle_gamma   90.00
#
_symmetry.space_group_name_H-M   'P 1'
#
loop_
_entity.id
_entity.type
_entity.pdbx_description
1 polymer ?
#
loop_
_entity_poly.entity_id
_entity_poly.type
_entity_poly.pdbx_seq_one_letter_code
_entity_poly.pdbx_strand_id
1 'polypeptide(L)'
;MKIPAAFRPLRPLVLNPRPGLVLTLLGGWVGTILLTASMLAAPAFGLPFIDVPHLVGGILFASPTAAFWAGFWANFFVGLIVWPSILAVAWPMLPGWNIGVLGSAIKGIALGIGLWMLSGLLLPTAGWLNRLDPSLVQPPGFFAMNAGVAGMAALLAGHLAYGLAVALVAGMGEGIFVLETLGWPGHRRAETPPSSTMYEDLGLPEYPATGDR
;
A
#
# COMPACT_ATOMS: atom_id res chain seq x y z
N MET A 1 -32.58 -32.97 -26.92
CA MET A 1 -33.22 -32.03 -25.98
C MET A 1 -32.20 -30.94 -25.65
N LYS A 2 -32.39 -29.70 -26.15
CA LYS A 2 -31.44 -28.59 -25.96
C LYS A 2 -31.77 -27.87 -24.65
N ILE A 3 -30.83 -27.82 -23.71
CA ILE A 3 -30.99 -27.05 -22.48
C ILE A 3 -31.01 -25.55 -22.87
N PRO A 4 -32.06 -24.79 -22.53
CA PRO A 4 -32.12 -23.38 -22.88
C PRO A 4 -31.00 -22.60 -22.19
N ALA A 5 -30.32 -21.74 -22.96
CA ALA A 5 -29.16 -20.95 -22.55
C ALA A 5 -29.46 -19.82 -21.52
N ALA A 6 -30.51 -19.96 -20.73
CA ALA A 6 -31.13 -18.86 -19.98
C ALA A 6 -30.95 -19.02 -18.47
N PHE A 7 -29.72 -19.24 -17.99
CA PHE A 7 -29.35 -18.93 -16.61
C PHE A 7 -27.83 -18.79 -16.54
N ARG A 8 -27.29 -17.69 -17.08
CA ARG A 8 -25.98 -17.24 -16.61
C ARG A 8 -26.24 -16.75 -15.19
N PRO A 9 -25.72 -17.42 -14.14
CA PRO A 9 -25.83 -16.86 -12.80
C PRO A 9 -25.26 -15.46 -12.88
N LEU A 10 -26.08 -14.47 -12.55
CA LEU A 10 -25.62 -13.12 -12.29
C LEU A 10 -24.55 -13.30 -11.22
N ARG A 11 -23.27 -13.22 -11.60
CA ARG A 11 -22.20 -13.15 -10.61
C ARG A 11 -22.57 -11.93 -9.79
N PRO A 12 -22.97 -12.08 -8.51
CA PRO A 12 -23.32 -10.93 -7.69
C PRO A 12 -22.17 -9.96 -7.83
N LEU A 13 -22.49 -8.68 -8.05
CA LEU A 13 -21.52 -7.61 -8.19
C LEU A 13 -20.58 -7.75 -6.98
N VAL A 14 -19.43 -8.40 -7.20
CA VAL A 14 -18.56 -8.81 -6.10
C VAL A 14 -18.13 -7.50 -5.48
N LEU A 15 -18.50 -7.31 -4.22
CA LEU A 15 -18.03 -6.20 -3.40
C LEU A 15 -16.53 -6.16 -3.60
N ASN A 16 -16.06 -5.16 -4.34
CA ASN A 16 -14.64 -5.00 -4.63
C ASN A 16 -13.97 -4.85 -3.26
N PRO A 17 -13.24 -5.87 -2.80
CA PRO A 17 -12.81 -5.89 -1.41
C PRO A 17 -11.86 -4.71 -1.21
N ARG A 18 -12.04 -4.05 -0.07
CA ARG A 18 -11.23 -2.91 0.33
C ARG A 18 -10.48 -3.34 1.58
N PRO A 19 -9.16 -3.12 1.65
CA PRO A 19 -8.43 -3.42 2.86
C PRO A 19 -8.96 -2.55 3.99
N GLY A 20 -9.05 -3.12 5.19
CA GLY A 20 -9.43 -2.36 6.38
C GLY A 20 -8.41 -1.25 6.65
N LEU A 21 -8.91 -0.08 7.09
CA LEU A 21 -8.07 1.09 7.36
C LEU A 21 -6.95 0.80 8.38
N VAL A 22 -7.21 -0.08 9.35
CA VAL A 22 -6.21 -0.44 10.37
C VAL A 22 -4.98 -1.09 9.74
N LEU A 23 -5.17 -2.03 8.80
CA LEU A 23 -4.05 -2.73 8.16
C LEU A 23 -3.31 -1.84 7.17
N THR A 24 -4.02 -0.97 6.44
CA THR A 24 -3.34 0.02 5.58
C THR A 24 -2.50 0.98 6.42
N LEU A 25 -3.01 1.50 7.54
CA LEU A 25 -2.23 2.35 8.45
C LEU A 25 -1.03 1.61 9.07
N LEU A 26 -1.18 0.35 9.47
CA LEU A 26 -0.05 -0.47 9.91
C LEU A 26 0.99 -0.65 8.80
N GLY A 27 0.53 -0.88 7.57
CA GLY A 27 1.39 -0.91 6.39
C GLY A 27 2.13 0.40 6.17
N GLY A 28 1.44 1.53 6.34
CA GLY A 28 2.02 2.87 6.34
C GLY A 28 3.10 3.07 7.40
N TRP A 29 2.87 2.59 8.61
CA TRP A 29 3.85 2.63 9.70
C TRP A 29 5.11 1.84 9.35
N VAL A 30 4.97 0.58 8.93
CA VAL A 30 6.08 -0.28 8.51
C VAL A 30 6.82 0.35 7.32
N GLY A 31 6.08 0.81 6.30
CA GLY A 31 6.64 1.46 5.13
C GLY A 31 7.42 2.73 5.49
N THR A 32 6.90 3.55 6.40
CA THR A 32 7.57 4.79 6.83
C THR A 32 8.85 4.50 7.60
N ILE A 33 8.87 3.46 8.43
CA ILE A 33 10.10 2.99 9.09
C ILE A 33 11.12 2.53 8.05
N LEU A 34 10.71 1.70 7.08
CA LEU A 34 11.60 1.21 6.02
C LEU A 34 12.16 2.34 5.17
N LEU A 35 11.31 3.29 4.76
CA LEU A 35 11.73 4.46 3.99
C LEU A 35 12.74 5.29 4.78
N THR A 36 12.42 5.61 6.03
CA THR A 36 13.31 6.40 6.91
C THR A 36 14.65 5.69 7.14
N ALA A 37 14.61 4.40 7.45
CA ALA A 37 15.81 3.60 7.65
C ALA A 37 16.65 3.53 6.37
N SER A 38 16.03 3.36 5.20
CA SER A 38 16.75 3.33 3.92
C SER A 38 17.46 4.64 3.61
N MET A 39 16.84 5.77 3.92
CA MET A 39 17.45 7.09 3.72
C MET A 39 18.60 7.34 4.68
N LEU A 40 18.45 6.96 5.96
CA LEU A 40 19.50 7.09 6.97
C LEU A 40 20.67 6.13 6.71
N ALA A 41 20.40 4.96 6.15
CA ALA A 41 21.41 3.96 5.83
C ALA A 41 22.12 4.22 4.48
N ALA A 42 21.55 5.04 3.60
CA ALA A 42 22.10 5.31 2.27
C ALA A 42 23.61 5.67 2.29
N PRO A 43 24.12 6.56 3.19
CA PRO A 43 25.54 6.88 3.24
C PRO A 43 26.44 5.70 3.58
N ALA A 44 25.96 4.74 4.39
CA ALA A 44 26.71 3.53 4.73
C ALA A 44 26.92 2.61 3.51
N PHE A 45 26.11 2.78 2.46
CA PHE A 45 26.23 2.07 1.18
C PHE A 45 26.89 2.92 0.09
N GLY A 46 27.45 4.08 0.42
CA GLY A 46 28.02 5.02 -0.56
C GLY A 46 26.98 5.71 -1.45
N LEU A 47 25.70 5.67 -1.06
CA LEU A 47 24.63 6.40 -1.72
C LEU A 47 24.49 7.81 -1.10
N PRO A 48 24.04 8.81 -1.87
CA PRO A 48 23.93 10.16 -1.36
C PRO A 48 22.82 10.28 -0.30
N PHE A 49 23.08 11.08 0.73
CA PHE A 49 22.10 11.43 1.74
C PHE A 49 21.17 12.55 1.23
N ILE A 50 19.87 12.33 1.26
CA ILE A 50 18.87 13.37 0.96
C ILE A 50 18.13 13.68 2.26
N ASP A 51 18.39 14.86 2.83
CA ASP A 51 17.82 15.27 4.11
C ASP A 51 16.40 15.83 3.94
N VAL A 52 15.44 14.95 3.62
CA VAL A 52 14.02 15.32 3.48
C VAL A 52 13.47 16.00 4.75
N PRO A 53 13.78 15.55 5.98
CA PRO A 53 13.33 16.25 7.19
C PRO A 53 13.72 17.73 7.20
N HIS A 54 14.99 18.07 7.00
CA HIS A 54 15.38 19.48 6.97
C HIS A 54 14.83 20.22 5.74
N LEU A 55 14.68 19.57 4.58
CA LEU A 55 14.04 20.18 3.39
C LEU A 55 12.61 20.60 3.68
N VAL A 56 11.81 19.72 4.28
CA VAL A 56 10.38 19.97 4.55
C VAL A 56 10.22 20.96 5.71
N GLY A 57 10.91 20.74 6.83
CA GLY A 57 10.76 21.63 7.98
C GLY A 57 11.42 22.99 7.79
N GLY A 58 12.44 23.08 6.93
CA GLY A 58 13.12 24.32 6.58
C GLY A 58 12.23 25.33 5.83
N ILE A 59 11.10 24.87 5.28
CA ILE A 59 10.06 25.75 4.72
C ILE A 59 9.46 26.66 5.82
N LEU A 60 9.31 26.11 7.03
CA LEU A 60 8.64 26.78 8.14
C LEU A 60 9.62 27.39 9.14
N PHE A 61 10.74 26.71 9.39
CA PHE A 61 11.67 27.04 10.46
C PHE A 61 13.08 27.34 9.93
N ALA A 62 13.69 28.43 10.42
CA ALA A 62 15.09 28.76 10.11
C ALA A 62 16.10 28.10 11.07
N SER A 63 15.65 27.58 12.22
CA SER A 63 16.50 26.79 13.12
C SER A 63 16.66 25.38 12.56
N PRO A 64 17.90 24.88 12.33
CA PRO A 64 18.12 23.53 11.80
C PRO A 64 17.48 22.45 12.67
N THR A 65 17.61 22.56 13.99
CA THR A 65 17.01 21.60 14.93
C THR A 65 15.49 21.58 14.84
N ALA A 66 14.84 22.76 14.81
CA ALA A 66 13.38 22.83 14.69
C ALA A 66 12.90 22.33 13.32
N ALA A 67 13.62 22.68 12.25
CA ALA A 67 13.35 22.20 10.90
C ALA A 67 13.42 20.67 10.81
N PHE A 68 14.47 20.05 11.34
CA PHE A 68 14.58 18.58 11.36
C PHE A 68 13.36 17.93 12.00
N TRP A 69 13.02 18.31 13.24
CA TRP A 69 11.93 17.67 13.96
C TRP A 69 10.57 17.93 13.32
N ALA A 70 10.31 19.15 12.87
CA ALA A 70 9.07 19.49 12.20
C ALA A 70 8.90 18.71 10.89
N GLY A 71 9.94 18.65 10.05
CA GLY A 71 9.89 17.92 8.79
C GLY A 71 9.87 16.41 8.98
N PHE A 72 10.59 15.87 9.96
CA PHE A 72 10.53 14.46 10.34
C PHE A 72 9.10 14.05 10.69
N TRP A 73 8.46 14.78 11.61
CA TRP A 73 7.09 14.46 12.02
C TRP A 73 6.10 14.67 10.88
N ALA A 74 6.22 15.75 10.10
CA ALA A 74 5.36 15.98 8.94
C ALA A 74 5.45 14.83 7.93
N ASN A 75 6.66 14.41 7.56
CA ASN A 75 6.87 13.29 6.64
C ASN A 75 6.37 11.98 7.23
N PHE A 76 6.62 11.75 8.53
CA PHE A 76 6.15 10.55 9.23
C PHE A 76 4.62 10.47 9.25
N PHE A 77 3.91 11.55 9.58
CA PHE A 77 2.44 11.58 9.56
C PHE A 77 1.86 11.39 8.16
N VAL A 78 2.49 11.97 7.14
CA VAL A 78 2.06 11.80 5.75
C VAL A 78 2.23 10.35 5.27
N GLY A 79 3.37 9.72 5.58
CA GLY A 79 3.61 8.30 5.29
C GLY A 79 2.77 7.35 6.13
N LEU A 80 2.47 7.70 7.38
CA LEU A 80 1.67 6.85 8.26
C LEU A 80 0.17 6.91 7.93
N ILE A 81 -0.36 8.10 7.64
CA ILE A 81 -1.81 8.34 7.61
C ILE A 81 -2.30 8.66 6.19
N VAL A 82 -1.71 9.67 5.55
CA VAL A 82 -2.28 10.25 4.32
C VAL A 82 -2.22 9.26 3.16
N TRP A 83 -1.02 8.78 2.81
CA TRP A 83 -0.86 7.88 1.67
C TRP A 83 -1.53 6.52 1.85
N PRO A 84 -1.46 5.86 3.01
CA PRO A 84 -2.17 4.61 3.22
C PRO A 84 -3.69 4.75 3.20
N SER A 85 -4.22 5.88 3.68
CA SER A 85 -5.67 6.16 3.60
C SER A 85 -6.12 6.35 2.15
N ILE A 86 -5.32 7.08 1.36
CA ILE A 86 -5.58 7.23 -0.09
C ILE A 86 -5.54 5.85 -0.77
N LEU A 87 -4.56 5.01 -0.45
CA LEU A 87 -4.48 3.65 -1.00
C LEU A 87 -5.72 2.83 -0.62
N ALA A 88 -6.19 2.89 0.63
CA ALA A 88 -7.36 2.15 1.09
C ALA A 88 -8.62 2.50 0.27
N VAL A 89 -8.81 3.79 -0.04
CA VAL A 89 -9.93 4.28 -0.83
C VAL A 89 -9.77 3.94 -2.32
N ALA A 90 -8.56 4.11 -2.85
CA ALA A 90 -8.24 3.88 -4.26
C ALA A 90 -8.06 2.40 -4.62
N TRP A 91 -7.91 1.52 -3.63
CA TRP A 91 -7.63 0.08 -3.82
C TRP A 91 -8.42 -0.59 -4.95
N PRO A 92 -9.77 -0.48 -5.01
CA PRO A 92 -10.56 -1.15 -6.04
C PRO A 92 -10.44 -0.51 -7.43
N MET A 93 -9.87 0.70 -7.52
CA MET A 93 -9.64 1.43 -8.78
C MET A 93 -8.26 1.12 -9.38
N LEU A 94 -7.33 0.59 -8.57
CA LEU A 94 -5.98 0.28 -9.03
C LEU A 94 -5.94 -1.03 -9.83
N PRO A 95 -5.08 -1.13 -10.87
CA PRO A 95 -4.94 -2.35 -11.65
C PRO A 95 -4.43 -3.52 -10.80
N GLY A 96 -4.66 -4.73 -11.31
CA GLY A 96 -4.31 -5.99 -10.63
C GLY A 96 -5.51 -6.66 -9.96
N TRP A 97 -5.36 -7.94 -9.64
CA TRP A 97 -6.37 -8.66 -8.86
C TRP A 97 -6.51 -8.02 -7.48
N ASN A 98 -7.74 -7.84 -7.00
CA ASN A 98 -7.96 -7.26 -5.68
C ASN A 98 -7.53 -8.20 -4.55
N ILE A 99 -7.54 -9.51 -4.84
CA ILE A 99 -7.19 -10.57 -3.91
C ILE A 99 -5.82 -11.16 -4.31
N GLY A 100 -5.00 -11.47 -3.33
CA GLY A 100 -3.72 -12.18 -3.48
C GLY A 100 -2.47 -11.29 -3.42
N VAL A 101 -1.33 -11.93 -3.07
CA VAL A 101 -0.03 -11.26 -2.92
C VAL A 101 0.39 -10.52 -4.18
N LEU A 102 0.22 -11.12 -5.36
CA LEU A 102 0.62 -10.51 -6.62
C LEU A 102 -0.17 -9.24 -6.93
N GLY A 103 -1.48 -9.25 -6.65
CA GLY A 103 -2.34 -8.08 -6.78
C GLY A 103 -1.90 -6.94 -5.86
N SER A 104 -1.65 -7.27 -4.59
CA SER A 104 -1.12 -6.33 -3.59
C SER A 104 0.25 -5.77 -3.98
N ALA A 105 1.16 -6.61 -4.49
CA ALA A 105 2.48 -6.20 -4.93
C ALA A 105 2.40 -5.22 -6.12
N ILE A 106 1.54 -5.48 -7.12
CA ILE A 106 1.34 -4.58 -8.26
C ILE A 106 0.81 -3.22 -7.78
N LYS A 107 -0.19 -3.20 -6.89
CA LYS A 107 -0.73 -1.97 -6.31
C LYS A 107 0.33 -1.22 -5.49
N GLY A 108 1.18 -1.93 -4.75
CA GLY A 108 2.30 -1.37 -4.00
C GLY A 108 3.39 -0.75 -4.88
N ILE A 109 3.75 -1.42 -5.98
CA ILE A 109 4.67 -0.87 -6.99
C ILE A 109 4.07 0.38 -7.62
N ALA A 110 2.79 0.35 -7.99
CA ALA A 110 2.10 1.51 -8.55
C ALA A 110 2.09 2.70 -7.58
N LEU A 111 1.80 2.45 -6.30
CA LEU A 111 1.90 3.48 -5.24
C LEU A 111 3.33 4.02 -5.13
N GLY A 112 4.33 3.16 -5.07
CA GLY A 112 5.74 3.56 -4.97
C GLY A 112 6.20 4.43 -6.15
N ILE A 113 5.86 4.03 -7.38
CA ILE A 113 6.15 4.82 -8.58
C ILE A 113 5.42 6.17 -8.53
N GLY A 114 4.14 6.18 -8.14
CA GLY A 114 3.36 7.41 -8.00
C GLY A 114 3.98 8.40 -7.00
N LEU A 115 4.45 7.90 -5.85
CA LEU A 115 5.12 8.73 -4.85
C LEU A 115 6.50 9.19 -5.28
N TRP A 116 7.25 8.36 -6.01
CA TRP A 116 8.53 8.77 -6.61
C TRP A 116 8.33 9.90 -7.64
N MET A 117 7.30 9.79 -8.49
CA MET A 117 6.90 10.84 -9.43
C MET A 117 6.52 12.13 -8.72
N LEU A 118 5.69 12.02 -7.67
CA LEU A 118 5.30 13.16 -6.86
C LEU A 118 6.51 13.82 -6.18
N SER A 119 7.46 13.02 -5.66
CA SER A 119 8.71 13.52 -5.08
C SER A 119 9.57 14.25 -6.10
N GLY A 120 9.57 13.82 -7.36
CA GLY A 120 10.24 14.51 -8.46
C GLY A 120 9.79 15.96 -8.61
N LEU A 121 8.53 16.25 -8.29
CA LEU A 121 7.96 17.60 -8.27
C LEU A 121 8.13 18.31 -6.92
N LEU A 122 7.84 17.63 -5.82
CA LEU A 122 7.81 18.24 -4.49
C LEU A 122 9.20 18.58 -3.94
N LEU A 123 10.24 17.80 -4.26
CA LEU A 123 11.58 18.03 -3.74
C LEU A 123 12.22 19.32 -4.27
N PRO A 124 12.16 19.66 -5.58
CA PRO A 124 12.56 20.98 -6.07
C PRO A 124 11.79 22.13 -5.40
N THR A 125 10.47 21.98 -5.24
CA THR A 125 9.63 23.01 -4.61
C THR A 125 10.01 23.22 -3.15
N ALA A 126 10.23 22.14 -2.40
CA ALA A 126 10.71 22.21 -1.02
C ALA A 126 12.09 22.87 -0.95
N GLY A 127 13.00 22.52 -1.85
CA GLY A 127 14.33 23.15 -1.94
C GLY A 127 14.25 24.65 -2.23
N TRP A 128 13.34 25.09 -3.10
CA TRP A 128 13.13 26.52 -3.41
C TRP A 128 12.52 27.31 -2.24
N LEU A 129 11.60 26.69 -1.49
CA LEU A 129 10.95 27.30 -0.33
C LEU A 129 11.77 27.23 0.96
N ASN A 130 12.87 26.46 0.97
CA ASN A 130 13.67 26.23 2.17
C ASN A 130 14.36 27.52 2.63
N ARG A 131 14.24 27.83 3.92
CA ARG A 131 14.83 29.01 4.57
C ARG A 131 16.19 28.73 5.20
N LEU A 132 16.63 27.48 5.23
CA LEU A 132 17.93 27.09 5.74
C LEU A 132 19.04 27.46 4.75
N ASP A 133 20.25 27.67 5.29
CA ASP A 133 21.42 27.93 4.46
C ASP A 133 21.70 26.72 3.54
N PRO A 134 21.97 26.92 2.23
CA PRO A 134 22.29 25.83 1.31
C PRO A 134 23.51 25.00 1.74
N SER A 135 24.43 25.55 2.53
CA SER A 135 25.56 24.80 3.11
C SER A 135 25.11 23.73 4.11
N LEU A 136 23.93 23.87 4.73
CA LEU A 136 23.34 22.89 5.64
C LEU A 136 22.51 21.85 4.89
N VAL A 137 21.73 22.28 3.89
CA VAL A 137 20.81 21.42 3.15
C VAL A 137 20.87 21.74 1.67
N GLN A 138 21.49 20.84 0.91
CA GLN A 138 21.56 20.99 -0.53
C GLN A 138 20.22 20.62 -1.18
N PRO A 139 19.68 21.46 -2.09
CA PRO A 139 18.46 21.13 -2.80
C PRO A 139 18.71 19.93 -3.72
N PRO A 140 17.93 18.84 -3.60
CA PRO A 140 18.19 17.60 -4.33
C PRO A 140 17.87 17.72 -5.84
N GLY A 141 17.12 18.74 -6.26
CA GLY A 141 16.69 18.91 -7.64
C GLY A 141 15.60 17.91 -8.04
N PHE A 142 15.24 17.89 -9.34
CA PHE A 142 14.22 16.97 -9.86
C PHE A 142 14.67 15.53 -9.66
N PHE A 143 13.83 14.69 -9.05
CA PHE A 143 14.14 13.28 -8.77
C PHE A 143 15.48 13.05 -8.05
N ALA A 144 15.94 14.02 -7.25
CA ALA A 144 17.25 14.00 -6.62
C ALA A 144 18.46 13.98 -7.59
N MET A 145 18.30 14.50 -8.80
CA MET A 145 19.37 14.51 -9.82
C MET A 145 20.63 15.28 -9.41
N ASN A 146 20.56 16.26 -8.49
CA ASN A 146 21.75 16.94 -7.98
C ASN A 146 22.64 16.00 -7.14
N ALA A 147 22.06 14.90 -6.65
CA ALA A 147 22.76 13.83 -5.97
C ALA A 147 23.24 12.71 -6.93
N GLY A 148 23.08 12.92 -8.25
CA GLY A 148 23.45 11.97 -9.30
C GLY A 148 22.48 10.78 -9.46
N VAL A 149 22.83 9.88 -10.38
CA VAL A 149 22.01 8.69 -10.71
C VAL A 149 21.78 7.80 -9.48
N ALA A 150 22.77 7.71 -8.58
CA ALA A 150 22.65 6.97 -7.33
C ALA A 150 21.55 7.54 -6.41
N GLY A 151 21.43 8.87 -6.31
CA GLY A 151 20.37 9.51 -5.54
C GLY A 151 18.98 9.28 -6.13
N MET A 152 18.86 9.37 -7.45
CA MET A 152 17.61 9.04 -8.16
C MET A 152 17.19 7.59 -7.90
N ALA A 153 18.13 6.64 -8.01
CA ALA A 153 17.88 5.22 -7.79
C ALA A 153 17.51 4.93 -6.32
N ALA A 154 18.22 5.53 -5.36
CA ALA A 154 17.93 5.41 -3.94
C ALA A 154 16.53 5.95 -3.60
N LEU A 155 16.16 7.10 -4.17
CA LEU A 155 14.84 7.70 -3.98
C LEU A 155 13.73 6.78 -4.54
N LEU A 156 13.92 6.22 -5.74
CA LEU A 156 12.97 5.26 -6.31
C LEU A 156 12.86 4.00 -5.45
N ALA A 157 13.99 3.41 -5.06
CA ALA A 157 14.03 2.20 -4.25
C ALA A 157 13.31 2.38 -2.90
N GLY A 158 13.55 3.50 -2.21
CA GLY A 158 12.85 3.83 -0.96
C GLY A 158 11.34 3.89 -1.13
N HIS A 159 10.85 4.56 -2.18
CA HIS A 159 9.42 4.64 -2.46
C HIS A 159 8.79 3.31 -2.87
N LEU A 160 9.51 2.47 -3.62
CA LEU A 160 9.06 1.11 -3.95
C LEU A 160 8.97 0.25 -2.69
N ALA A 161 9.97 0.31 -1.80
CA ALA A 161 9.95 -0.39 -0.53
C ALA A 161 8.77 0.05 0.35
N TYR A 162 8.53 1.36 0.44
CA TYR A 162 7.37 1.94 1.11
C TYR A 162 6.05 1.40 0.52
N GLY A 163 5.84 1.56 -0.80
CA GLY A 163 4.59 1.19 -1.46
C GLY A 163 4.27 -0.29 -1.35
N LEU A 164 5.29 -1.15 -1.51
CA LEU A 164 5.17 -2.59 -1.29
C LEU A 164 4.79 -2.93 0.15
N ALA A 165 5.44 -2.33 1.14
CA ALA A 165 5.12 -2.56 2.55
C ALA A 165 3.67 -2.19 2.86
N VAL A 166 3.21 -1.01 2.41
CA VAL A 166 1.82 -0.58 2.63
C VAL A 166 0.83 -1.56 2.00
N ALA A 167 1.01 -1.89 0.73
CA ALA A 167 0.05 -2.72 0.00
C ALA A 167 0.05 -4.19 0.45
N LEU A 168 1.21 -4.76 0.79
CA LEU A 168 1.28 -6.13 1.27
C LEU A 168 0.61 -6.29 2.64
N VAL A 169 0.87 -5.38 3.58
CA VAL A 169 0.21 -5.41 4.90
C VAL A 169 -1.29 -5.14 4.77
N ALA A 170 -1.69 -4.19 3.92
CA ALA A 170 -3.10 -3.93 3.62
C ALA A 170 -3.81 -5.18 3.09
N GLY A 171 -3.15 -5.90 2.18
CA GLY A 171 -3.66 -7.11 1.57
C GLY A 171 -3.89 -8.27 2.55
N MET A 172 -3.18 -8.32 3.69
CA MET A 172 -3.34 -9.38 4.69
C MET A 172 -4.78 -9.49 5.21
N GLY A 173 -5.57 -8.40 5.16
CA GLY A 173 -6.97 -8.40 5.58
C GLY A 173 -7.91 -9.17 4.66
N GLU A 174 -7.47 -9.52 3.45
CA GLU A 174 -8.24 -10.28 2.47
C GLU A 174 -7.84 -11.76 2.42
N GLY A 175 -7.30 -12.30 3.52
CA GLY A 175 -6.83 -13.68 3.59
C GLY A 175 -5.45 -13.90 2.95
N ILE A 176 -4.75 -12.83 2.58
CA ILE A 176 -3.39 -12.92 2.04
C ILE A 176 -2.41 -13.28 3.18
N PHE A 177 -2.34 -14.57 3.51
CA PHE A 177 -1.24 -15.10 4.29
C PHE A 177 -0.16 -15.59 3.33
N VAL A 178 1.10 -15.32 3.65
CA VAL A 178 2.26 -15.82 2.89
C VAL A 178 2.15 -17.32 2.62
N LEU A 179 1.57 -18.06 3.57
CA LEU A 179 1.30 -19.49 3.49
C LEU A 179 0.33 -19.87 2.35
N GLU A 180 -0.68 -19.06 2.05
CA GLU A 180 -1.59 -19.33 0.92
C GLU A 180 -0.89 -19.22 -0.43
N THR A 181 0.00 -18.23 -0.56
CA THR A 181 0.86 -18.09 -1.75
C THR A 181 1.84 -19.25 -1.94
N LEU A 182 2.23 -19.92 -0.85
CA LEU A 182 3.05 -21.13 -0.89
C LEU A 182 2.23 -22.40 -1.17
N GLY A 183 0.94 -22.25 -1.50
CA GLY A 183 0.06 -23.36 -1.84
C GLY A 183 -0.53 -24.08 -0.64
N TRP A 184 -0.50 -23.50 0.58
CA TRP A 184 -1.14 -24.09 1.76
C TRP A 184 -2.67 -23.96 1.65
N PRO A 185 -3.43 -25.06 1.47
CA PRO A 185 -4.87 -25.00 1.20
C PRO A 185 -5.72 -24.83 2.46
N GLY A 186 -5.10 -24.65 3.63
CA GLY A 186 -5.76 -24.75 4.94
C GLY A 186 -6.80 -23.67 5.25
N HIS A 187 -6.67 -22.46 4.71
CA HIS A 187 -7.53 -21.35 5.16
C HIS A 187 -8.89 -21.29 4.44
N ARG A 188 -8.97 -21.65 3.15
CA ARG A 188 -10.27 -21.79 2.43
C ARG A 188 -11.20 -22.80 3.11
N ARG A 189 -10.66 -23.74 3.88
CA ARG A 189 -11.43 -24.74 4.64
C ARG A 189 -11.97 -24.22 5.98
N ALA A 190 -11.47 -23.09 6.48
CA ALA A 190 -11.94 -22.51 7.74
C ALA A 190 -13.14 -21.56 7.56
N GLU A 191 -13.24 -20.90 6.40
CA GLU A 191 -14.33 -19.95 6.10
C GLU A 191 -15.49 -20.56 5.33
N THR A 192 -15.31 -21.76 4.77
CA THR A 192 -16.46 -22.59 4.44
C THR A 192 -16.89 -23.27 5.72
N PRO A 193 -17.97 -22.82 6.41
CA PRO A 193 -18.53 -23.65 7.47
C PRO A 193 -18.82 -25.01 6.85
N PRO A 194 -18.57 -26.13 7.57
CA PRO A 194 -18.87 -27.48 7.10
C PRO A 194 -20.39 -27.63 6.94
N SER A 195 -20.93 -27.04 5.89
CA SER A 195 -22.36 -26.91 5.61
C SER A 195 -22.76 -27.70 4.39
N SER A 196 -21.78 -28.16 3.58
CA SER A 196 -22.02 -29.10 2.48
C SER A 196 -21.70 -30.56 2.82
N THR A 197 -21.22 -30.85 4.04
CA THR A 197 -20.99 -32.24 4.51
C THR A 197 -21.73 -32.58 5.81
N MET A 198 -22.47 -31.64 6.41
CA MET A 198 -23.37 -31.92 7.55
C MET A 198 -24.87 -31.77 7.21
N TYR A 199 -25.23 -31.37 5.99
CA TYR A 199 -26.63 -31.31 5.53
C TYR A 199 -26.91 -32.24 4.34
N GLU A 200 -26.08 -33.26 4.12
CA GLU A 200 -26.60 -34.47 3.49
C GLU A 200 -27.29 -35.27 4.60
N ASP A 201 -28.63 -35.35 4.50
CA ASP A 201 -29.48 -36.33 5.18
C ASP A 201 -30.17 -35.94 6.52
N LEU A 202 -30.57 -34.68 6.68
CA LEU A 202 -31.78 -34.40 7.46
C LEU A 202 -32.94 -34.26 6.47
N GLY A 203 -33.58 -35.40 6.17
CA GLY A 203 -34.77 -35.48 5.34
C GLY A 203 -35.78 -34.41 5.72
N LEU A 204 -35.90 -33.39 4.86
CA LEU A 204 -36.98 -32.43 4.97
C LEU A 204 -38.29 -33.22 4.84
N PRO A 205 -39.28 -33.03 5.73
CA PRO A 205 -40.55 -33.73 5.63
C PRO A 205 -41.18 -33.42 4.27
N GLU A 206 -41.49 -34.48 3.52
CA GLU A 206 -42.29 -34.38 2.31
C GLU A 206 -43.61 -33.71 2.66
N TYR A 207 -43.85 -32.51 2.13
CA TYR A 207 -45.18 -31.94 2.16
C TYR A 207 -46.10 -32.87 1.36
N PRO A 208 -47.24 -33.31 1.91
CA PRO A 208 -48.17 -34.14 1.15
C PRO A 208 -48.64 -33.36 -0.08
N ALA A 209 -48.68 -34.06 -1.21
CA ALA A 209 -49.22 -33.52 -2.45
C ALA A 209 -50.61 -32.94 -2.18
N THR A 210 -50.76 -31.64 -2.41
CA THR A 210 -52.06 -30.98 -2.42
C THR A 210 -52.91 -31.65 -3.48
N GLY A 211 -53.83 -32.50 -3.02
CA GLY A 211 -54.70 -33.30 -3.85
C GLY A 211 -55.66 -32.48 -4.70
N ASP A 212 -56.01 -33.10 -5.81
CA ASP A 212 -57.03 -32.68 -6.77
C ASP A 212 -58.34 -32.26 -6.10
N ARG A 213 -58.85 -31.11 -6.53
CA ARG A 213 -60.28 -30.79 -6.59
C ARG A 213 -60.57 -30.04 -7.88
#